data_AF-W1VHQ9-F1
#
_entry.id   AF-W1VHQ9-F1
#
_cell.length_a   1.000
_cell.length_b   1.000
_cell.length_c   1.000
_cell.angle_alpha   90.00
_cell.angle_beta   90.00
_cell.angle_gamma   90.00
#
_symmetry.space_group_name_H-M   'P 1'
#
loop_
_entity.id
_entity.type
_entity.pdbx_description
1 polymer ?
#
loop_
_entity_poly.entity_id
_entity_poly.type
_entity_poly.pdbx_seq_one_letter_code
_entity_poly.pdbx_strand_id
1 'polypeptide(L)'
;VLGGLPTPRPPAEIVGGDGYDVLAGRARVLAQDGHDVTRAFVAGASAVVEQAREHGAERAVLKAKSPSCGVGQVYDGTFSGTLTGGDGVLAAALRRAGVEVESR
;
A
#
# COMPACT_ATOMS: atom_id res chain seq x y z
N VAL A 1 9.57 -0.99 8.01
CA VAL A 1 9.16 -2.08 8.93
C VAL A 1 9.26 -3.42 8.20
N LEU A 2 8.28 -4.01 7.50
CA LEU A 2 8.57 -5.22 6.68
C LEU A 2 9.31 -4.91 5.36
N GLY A 3 8.98 -3.78 4.73
CA GLY A 3 9.65 -3.33 3.50
C GLY A 3 11.01 -2.62 3.69
N GLY A 4 11.60 -2.66 4.89
CA GLY A 4 12.89 -2.03 5.17
C GLY A 4 12.90 -0.51 5.46
N LEU A 5 11.76 0.20 5.39
CA LEU A 5 11.72 1.63 5.74
C LEU A 5 11.90 1.89 7.26
N PRO A 6 12.57 3.00 7.66
CA PRO A 6 12.81 3.35 9.06
C PRO A 6 11.54 3.82 9.80
N THR A 7 11.69 4.02 11.11
CA THR A 7 10.70 4.67 11.98
C THR A 7 11.42 5.65 12.91
N PRO A 8 11.13 6.98 12.85
CA PRO A 8 10.19 7.63 11.94
C PRO A 8 10.69 7.62 10.48
N ARG A 9 9.80 7.97 9.56
CA ARG A 9 10.08 8.18 8.13
C ARG A 9 9.17 9.27 7.57
N PRO A 10 9.55 9.92 6.46
CA PRO A 10 8.68 10.89 5.79
C PRO A 10 7.33 10.29 5.39
N PRO A 11 6.25 11.08 5.35
CA PRO A 11 5.00 10.69 4.71
C PRO A 11 5.24 10.28 3.26
N ALA A 12 4.43 9.34 2.77
CA ALA A 12 4.49 8.90 1.38
C ALA A 12 3.07 8.78 0.81
N GLU A 13 2.94 8.97 -0.49
CA GLU A 13 1.69 8.87 -1.24
C GLU A 13 1.89 8.10 -2.54
N ILE A 14 0.82 7.52 -3.07
CA ILE A 14 0.84 6.90 -4.40
C ILE A 14 0.68 8.01 -5.43
N VAL A 15 1.57 8.07 -6.42
CA VAL A 15 1.55 9.05 -7.50
C VAL A 15 1.28 8.33 -8.82
N GLY A 16 0.22 8.77 -9.50
CA GLY A 16 -0.15 8.26 -10.83
C GLY A 16 -1.10 7.05 -10.83
N GLY A 17 -1.82 6.78 -9.74
CA GLY A 17 -2.80 5.69 -9.67
C GLY A 17 -3.04 5.20 -8.24
N ASP A 18 -3.29 3.90 -8.10
CA ASP A 18 -3.49 3.23 -6.82
C ASP A 18 -2.52 2.04 -6.61
N GLY A 19 -2.77 1.23 -5.58
CA GLY A 19 -1.98 0.05 -5.27
C GLY A 19 -1.94 -0.98 -6.40
N TYR A 20 -3.00 -1.13 -7.20
CA TYR A 20 -3.00 -2.04 -8.35
C TYR A 20 -2.08 -1.53 -9.46
N ASP A 21 -2.04 -0.22 -9.68
CA ASP A 21 -1.15 0.42 -10.65
C ASP A 21 0.31 0.35 -10.21
N VAL A 22 0.60 0.50 -8.91
CA VAL A 22 1.94 0.30 -8.36
C VAL A 22 2.41 -1.13 -8.61
N LEU A 23 1.58 -2.13 -8.30
CA LEU A 23 1.91 -3.53 -8.53
C LEU A 23 2.04 -3.89 -10.03
N ALA A 24 1.48 -3.08 -10.92
CA ALA A 24 1.62 -3.22 -12.37
C ALA A 24 2.77 -2.38 -12.97
N GLY A 25 3.51 -1.63 -12.14
CA GLY A 25 4.59 -0.76 -12.59
C GLY A 25 4.14 0.51 -13.31
N ARG A 26 2.87 0.91 -13.17
CA ARG A 26 2.28 2.12 -13.79
C ARG A 26 2.22 3.32 -12.86
N ALA A 27 2.28 3.10 -11.56
CA ALA A 27 2.32 4.15 -10.54
C ALA A 27 3.52 3.95 -9.60
N ARG A 28 3.83 4.96 -8.80
CA ARG A 28 4.95 4.96 -7.85
C ARG A 28 4.48 5.36 -6.47
N VAL A 29 5.23 4.97 -5.44
CA VAL A 29 5.07 5.49 -4.09
C VAL A 29 6.22 6.46 -3.82
N LEU A 30 5.91 7.74 -3.70
CA LEU A 30 6.89 8.78 -3.43
C LEU A 30 6.77 9.25 -1.99
N ALA A 31 7.91 9.44 -1.34
CA ALA A 31 7.99 10.17 -0.09
C ALA A 31 7.86 11.69 -0.35
N GLN A 32 7.42 12.44 0.66
CA GLN A 32 7.21 13.89 0.56
C GLN A 32 8.48 14.67 0.20
N ASP A 33 9.65 14.11 0.52
CA ASP A 33 10.97 14.65 0.15
C ASP A 33 11.40 14.29 -1.29
N GLY A 34 10.54 13.62 -2.06
CA GLY A 34 10.74 13.24 -3.45
C GLY A 34 11.40 11.88 -3.66
N HIS A 35 11.78 11.16 -2.59
CA HIS A 35 12.39 9.84 -2.73
C HIS A 35 11.38 8.79 -3.20
N ASP A 36 11.77 8.00 -4.21
CA ASP A 36 10.98 6.86 -4.68
C ASP A 36 11.14 5.67 -3.71
N VAL A 37 10.08 5.37 -2.96
CA VAL A 37 10.03 4.29 -1.97
C VAL A 37 9.20 3.10 -2.47
N THR A 38 8.87 3.05 -3.77
CA THR A 38 8.01 2.02 -4.38
C THR A 38 8.47 0.61 -4.06
N ARG A 39 9.77 0.33 -4.23
CA ARG A 39 10.35 -1.00 -3.99
C ARG A 39 10.11 -1.49 -2.56
N ALA A 40 10.22 -0.60 -1.58
CA ALA A 40 10.00 -0.95 -0.18
C ALA A 40 8.54 -1.31 0.09
N PHE A 41 7.59 -0.57 -0.49
CA PHE A 41 6.16 -0.86 -0.37
C PHE A 41 5.77 -2.18 -1.03
N VAL A 42 6.27 -2.44 -2.24
CA VAL A 42 6.03 -3.70 -2.95
C VAL A 42 6.64 -4.88 -2.18
N ALA A 43 7.89 -4.77 -1.72
CA ALA A 43 8.54 -5.82 -0.94
C ALA A 43 7.78 -6.12 0.36
N GLY A 44 7.33 -5.08 1.07
CA GLY A 44 6.52 -5.26 2.28
C GLY A 44 5.18 -5.93 1.99
N ALA A 45 4.51 -5.58 0.89
CA ALA A 45 3.25 -6.19 0.49
C ALA A 45 3.41 -7.67 0.14
N SER A 46 4.46 -8.02 -0.62
CA SER A 46 4.80 -9.41 -0.96
C SER A 46 5.05 -10.26 0.30
N ALA A 47 5.84 -9.76 1.25
CA ALA A 47 6.11 -10.48 2.49
C ALA A 47 4.83 -10.77 3.30
N VAL A 48 3.90 -9.82 3.37
CA VAL A 48 2.62 -10.04 4.06
C VAL A 48 1.74 -11.05 3.32
N VAL A 49 1.72 -11.03 1.99
CA VAL A 49 0.98 -12.03 1.19
C VAL A 49 1.54 -13.44 1.42
N GLU A 50 2.87 -13.58 1.49
CA GLU A 50 3.51 -14.86 1.83
C GLU A 50 3.08 -15.34 3.20
N GLN A 51 3.16 -14.47 4.23
CA GLN A 51 2.70 -14.82 5.57
C GLN A 51 1.20 -15.19 5.60
N ALA A 52 0.35 -14.46 4.89
CA ALA A 52 -1.07 -14.77 4.81
C ALA A 52 -1.32 -16.16 4.22
N ARG A 53 -0.59 -16.53 3.16
CA ARG A 53 -0.68 -17.88 2.56
C ARG A 53 -0.19 -18.96 3.49
N GLU A 54 0.96 -18.76 4.14
CA GLU A 54 1.55 -19.72 5.07
C GLU A 54 0.62 -20.03 6.25
N HIS A 55 -0.13 -19.04 6.71
CA HIS A 55 -1.03 -19.19 7.86
C HIS A 55 -2.48 -19.48 7.46
N GLY A 56 -2.78 -19.63 6.16
CA GLY A 56 -4.14 -19.83 5.68
C GLY A 56 -5.09 -18.67 6.03
N ALA A 57 -4.58 -17.44 6.07
CA ALA A 57 -5.38 -16.27 6.41
C ALA A 57 -6.32 -15.90 5.25
N GLU A 58 -7.62 -15.88 5.53
CA GLU A 58 -8.66 -15.53 4.54
C GLU A 58 -9.13 -14.08 4.63
N ARG A 59 -8.82 -13.39 5.74
CA ARG A 59 -9.26 -12.02 6.02
C ARG A 59 -8.11 -11.16 6.55
N ALA A 60 -8.10 -9.88 6.19
CA ALA A 60 -7.18 -8.87 6.72
C ALA A 60 -7.91 -7.58 7.10
N VAL A 61 -7.61 -7.07 8.30
CA VAL A 61 -8.10 -5.79 8.80
C VAL A 61 -6.99 -4.76 8.68
N LEU A 62 -7.20 -3.72 7.88
CA LEU A 62 -6.17 -2.75 7.53
C LEU A 62 -6.52 -1.33 7.96
N LYS A 63 -5.50 -0.53 8.27
CA LYS A 63 -5.64 0.89 8.62
C LYS A 63 -5.99 1.72 7.39
N ALA A 64 -7.12 2.43 7.44
CA ALA A 64 -7.59 3.28 6.35
C ALA A 64 -6.62 4.42 5.93
N LYS A 65 -6.74 4.86 4.67
CA LYS A 65 -6.10 6.03 4.01
C LYS A 65 -4.59 5.95 3.75
N SER A 66 -3.91 4.89 4.19
CA SER A 66 -2.47 4.72 3.99
C SER A 66 -2.13 4.34 2.54
N PRO A 67 -1.00 4.82 1.97
CA PRO A 67 -0.50 4.31 0.67
C PRO A 67 -0.21 2.80 0.67
N SER A 68 -0.03 2.18 1.83
CA SER A 68 0.09 0.71 1.96
C SER A 68 -1.28 0.08 2.21
N CYS A 69 -1.96 0.54 3.26
CA CYS A 69 -3.08 -0.18 3.88
C CYS A 69 -4.47 0.41 3.55
N GLY A 70 -4.54 1.49 2.78
CA GLY A 70 -5.81 2.12 2.39
C GLY A 70 -6.73 1.12 1.69
N VAL A 71 -8.00 1.11 2.08
CA VAL A 71 -9.03 0.25 1.49
C VAL A 71 -10.10 1.18 0.94
N GLY A 72 -10.27 1.19 -0.38
CA GLY A 72 -11.21 2.06 -1.09
C GLY A 72 -10.82 3.55 -1.15
N GLN A 73 -9.93 4.04 -0.28
CA GLN A 73 -9.39 5.41 -0.34
C GLN A 73 -7.90 5.47 -0.02
N VAL A 74 -7.19 6.30 -0.80
CA VAL A 74 -5.78 6.70 -0.61
C VAL A 74 -5.65 8.21 -0.86
N TYR A 75 -4.53 8.81 -0.45
CA TYR A 75 -4.23 10.20 -0.84
C TYR A 75 -3.91 10.29 -2.33
N ASP A 76 -4.20 11.45 -2.93
CA ASP A 76 -4.15 11.66 -4.38
C ASP A 76 -2.73 11.81 -4.99
N GLY A 77 -1.68 11.77 -4.16
CA GLY A 77 -0.30 11.87 -4.61
C GLY A 77 0.21 13.31 -4.73
N THR A 78 -0.60 14.30 -4.39
CA THR A 78 -0.23 15.73 -4.42
C THR A 78 0.28 16.25 -3.08
N PHE A 79 0.21 15.44 -2.01
CA PHE A 79 0.48 15.87 -0.64
C PHE A 79 -0.40 17.03 -0.15
N SER A 80 -1.55 17.25 -0.77
CA SER A 80 -2.54 18.26 -0.37
C SER A 80 -3.47 17.80 0.75
N GLY A 81 -3.41 16.51 1.12
CA GLY A 81 -4.35 15.88 2.05
C GLY A 81 -5.67 15.46 1.40
N THR A 82 -5.81 15.65 0.08
CA THR A 82 -6.98 15.21 -0.70
C THR A 82 -6.99 13.69 -0.83
N LEU A 83 -8.17 13.10 -0.63
CA LEU A 83 -8.40 11.67 -0.81
C LEU A 83 -9.01 11.39 -2.20
N THR A 84 -8.58 10.29 -2.80
CA THR A 84 -9.15 9.74 -4.02
C THR A 84 -9.56 8.28 -3.80
N GLY A 85 -10.40 7.77 -4.70
CA GLY A 85 -10.76 6.35 -4.70
C GLY A 85 -9.56 5.48 -5.09
N GLY A 86 -9.35 4.38 -4.37
CA GLY A 86 -8.28 3.43 -4.65
C GLY A 86 -7.81 2.66 -3.43
N ASP A 87 -7.16 1.53 -3.65
CA ASP A 87 -6.54 0.73 -2.59
C ASP A 87 -5.06 1.10 -2.42
N GLY A 88 -4.52 0.90 -1.21
CA GLY A 88 -3.08 0.92 -0.98
C GLY A 88 -2.38 -0.34 -1.51
N VAL A 89 -1.06 -0.31 -1.60
CA VAL A 89 -0.25 -1.39 -2.21
C VAL A 89 -0.48 -2.75 -1.53
N LEU A 90 -0.56 -2.81 -0.20
CA LEU A 90 -0.82 -4.04 0.54
C LEU A 90 -2.26 -4.52 0.37
N ALA A 91 -3.23 -3.61 0.43
CA ALA A 91 -4.64 -3.95 0.23
C ALA A 91 -4.88 -4.57 -1.16
N ALA A 92 -4.32 -3.96 -2.20
CA ALA A 92 -4.37 -4.49 -3.57
C ALA A 92 -3.67 -5.86 -3.68
N ALA A 93 -2.52 -6.04 -3.03
CA ALA A 93 -1.77 -7.31 -3.08
C ALA A 93 -2.54 -8.46 -2.40
N LEU A 94 -3.13 -8.21 -1.22
CA LEU A 94 -3.94 -9.19 -0.50
C LEU A 94 -5.20 -9.57 -1.27
N ARG A 95 -5.90 -8.59 -1.86
CA ARG A 95 -7.07 -8.86 -2.72
C ARG A 95 -6.71 -9.71 -3.94
N ARG A 96 -5.58 -9.42 -4.61
CA ARG A 96 -5.06 -10.26 -5.72
C ARG A 96 -4.70 -11.67 -5.28
N ALA A 97 -4.34 -11.86 -4.01
CA ALA A 97 -4.04 -13.16 -3.43
C ALA A 97 -5.29 -13.92 -2.93
N GLY A 98 -6.49 -13.35 -3.09
CA GLY A 98 -7.75 -13.97 -2.66
C GLY A 98 -8.11 -13.75 -1.19
N VAL A 99 -7.43 -12.82 -0.50
CA VAL A 99 -7.73 -12.46 0.90
C VAL A 99 -8.79 -11.36 0.93
N GLU A 100 -9.84 -11.53 1.73
CA GLU A 100 -10.84 -10.49 1.97
C GLU A 100 -10.22 -9.35 2.80
N VAL A 101 -10.37 -8.11 2.34
CA VAL A 101 -9.76 -6.95 2.98
C VAL A 101 -10.83 -5.95 3.41
N GLU A 102 -10.85 -5.63 4.70
CA GLU A 102 -11.71 -4.59 5.30
C GLU A 102 -10.88 -3.53 6.02
N SER A 103 -11.44 -2.32 6.14
CA SER A 103 -10.84 -1.25 6.95
C SER A 103 -11.51 -1.12 8.32
N ARG A 104 -10.72 -0.87 9.37
CA ARG A 104 -11.19 -0.43 10.69
C ARG A 104 -10.44 0.80 11.18
#